data_AF-A0A1I0VXF9-F1
#
_entry.id   AF-A0A1I0VXF9-F1
#
_cell.length_a   1.000
_cell.length_b   1.000
_cell.length_c   1.000
_cell.angle_alpha   90.00
_cell.angle_beta   90.00
_cell.angle_gamma   90.00
#
_symmetry.space_group_name_H-M   'P 1'
#
loop_
_entity.id
_entity.type
_entity.pdbx_description
1 polymer ?
#
loop_
_entity_poly.entity_id
_entity_poly.type
_entity_poly.pdbx_seq_one_letter_code
_entity_poly.pdbx_strand_id
1 'polypeptide(L)'
;MNMDSDSAAKAADEPDWLMDEPLEHAGGASGQAGAPAPWRVLIVDDDVDVHVVTKFALSQASFQGRRLSFLHAYSGAEALSVLRATPDIAVVLLDVIMETQDAGLQVARQIREELHNSAVRIILRTGQPGQALEHRIIIDYDINDFWCKTDLTTRKLFTTVIASLRTYASLREAQQQLADLAAALARNGGTPPAPPAGTP
;
A
#
# COMPACT_ATOMS: atom_id res chain seq x y z
N MET A 1 30.02 44.78 53.02
CA MET A 1 29.60 44.28 54.35
C MET A 1 29.12 45.48 55.13
N ASN A 2 27.80 45.62 55.27
CA ASN A 2 27.11 46.46 56.24
C ASN A 2 25.59 46.26 56.07
N MET A 3 24.91 46.07 57.21
CA MET A 3 23.63 46.66 57.63
C MET A 3 22.38 46.38 56.76
N ASP A 4 21.17 46.30 57.26
CA ASP A 4 20.57 46.08 58.57
C ASP A 4 19.08 45.84 58.24
N SER A 5 18.42 45.11 59.13
CA SER A 5 16.99 44.80 59.11
C SER A 5 16.07 46.00 59.33
N ASP A 6 14.93 46.02 58.64
CA ASP A 6 13.68 46.70 59.00
C ASP A 6 12.57 46.05 58.13
N SER A 7 11.28 45.93 58.44
CA SER A 7 10.43 45.86 59.63
C SER A 7 8.98 45.79 59.09
N ALA A 8 8.07 45.20 59.87
CA ALA A 8 6.61 45.42 59.88
C ALA A 8 5.72 44.94 58.70
N ALA A 9 5.18 43.73 58.88
CA ALA A 9 3.75 43.39 58.97
C ALA A 9 2.67 44.17 58.18
N LYS A 10 1.80 43.42 57.47
CA LYS A 10 0.34 43.53 57.67
C LYS A 10 -0.42 42.28 57.19
N ALA A 11 -1.28 41.76 58.07
CA ALA A 11 -2.20 40.66 57.87
C ALA A 11 -3.48 41.08 57.14
N ALA A 12 -4.12 40.14 56.43
CA ALA A 12 -5.57 39.97 56.23
C ALA A 12 -5.77 38.74 55.34
N ASP A 13 -6.23 37.62 55.90
CA ASP A 13 -7.64 37.16 55.83
C ASP A 13 -7.91 36.34 54.56
N GLU A 14 -7.75 35.01 54.68
CA GLU A 14 -8.52 34.02 53.90
C GLU A 14 -9.99 34.10 54.39
N PRO A 15 -11.04 33.75 53.60
CA PRO A 15 -11.07 32.46 52.91
C PRO A 15 -11.99 32.31 51.67
N ASP A 16 -11.90 31.08 51.16
CA ASP A 16 -12.96 30.30 50.50
C ASP A 16 -13.23 30.57 49.01
N TRP A 17 -13.55 29.48 48.30
CA TRP A 17 -13.76 29.32 46.84
C TRP A 17 -12.61 28.76 46.00
N LEU A 18 -12.26 27.49 46.26
CA LEU A 18 -11.60 26.65 45.24
C LEU A 18 -12.39 25.35 44.97
N MET A 19 -13.58 25.53 44.38
CA MET A 19 -14.29 24.59 43.48
C MET A 19 -14.95 25.52 42.45
N ASP A 20 -14.78 25.44 41.12
CA ASP A 20 -14.80 24.31 40.20
C ASP A 20 -14.15 24.68 38.83
N GLU A 21 -13.95 23.64 38.02
CA GLU A 21 -13.82 23.59 36.55
C GLU A 21 -12.41 23.61 35.90
N PRO A 22 -11.98 22.48 35.28
CA PRO A 22 -10.88 22.48 34.34
C PRO A 22 -11.28 23.23 33.07
N LEU A 23 -10.44 24.17 32.67
CA LEU A 23 -10.53 24.94 31.41
C LEU A 23 -10.78 24.01 30.21
N GLU A 24 -12.02 24.00 29.71
CA GLU A 24 -12.38 23.39 28.45
C GLU A 24 -11.55 24.03 27.32
N HIS A 25 -10.56 23.29 26.83
CA HIS A 25 -9.99 23.57 25.52
C HIS A 25 -11.01 23.12 24.48
N ALA A 26 -11.78 24.08 24.00
CA ALA A 26 -12.56 24.00 22.78
C ALA A 26 -11.63 23.75 21.57
N GLY A 27 -11.17 22.52 21.42
CA GLY A 27 -10.57 21.99 20.21
C GLY A 27 -11.65 21.31 19.41
N GLY A 28 -12.26 22.03 18.46
CA GLY A 28 -13.25 21.50 17.56
C GLY A 28 -12.81 20.14 17.00
N ALA A 29 -13.64 19.13 17.21
CA ALA A 29 -13.55 17.86 16.52
C ALA A 29 -13.89 18.08 15.04
N SER A 30 -12.96 18.70 14.31
CA SER A 30 -12.88 18.56 12.87
C SER A 30 -12.67 17.08 12.61
N GLY A 31 -13.69 16.42 12.08
CA GLY A 31 -13.66 15.01 11.76
C GLY A 31 -12.34 14.67 11.07
N GLN A 32 -11.54 13.82 11.71
CA GLN A 32 -10.43 13.16 11.02
C GLN A 32 -11.06 12.31 9.92
N ALA A 33 -11.19 12.88 8.72
CA ALA A 33 -11.23 12.10 7.51
C ALA A 33 -9.99 11.21 7.57
N GLY A 34 -10.20 9.91 7.84
CA GLY A 34 -9.14 8.96 8.12
C GLY A 34 -8.08 9.03 7.02
N ALA A 35 -6.81 9.07 7.42
CA ALA A 35 -5.70 9.09 6.47
C ALA A 35 -5.87 7.94 5.45
N PRO A 36 -5.59 8.19 4.16
CA PRO A 36 -5.83 7.21 3.12
C PRO A 36 -5.02 5.93 3.39
N ALA A 37 -5.64 4.77 3.16
CA ALA A 37 -5.05 3.46 3.46
C ALA A 37 -3.67 3.32 2.80
N PRO A 38 -2.67 2.68 3.43
CA PRO A 38 -1.33 2.58 2.86
C PRO A 38 -1.30 1.76 1.56
N TRP A 39 -0.29 1.98 0.72
CA TRP A 39 -0.02 1.13 -0.44
C TRP A 39 0.61 -0.19 0.02
N ARG A 40 -0.04 -1.32 -0.30
CA ARG A 40 0.44 -2.64 0.09
C ARG A 40 1.48 -3.15 -0.91
N VAL A 41 2.67 -3.47 -0.40
CA VAL A 41 3.78 -4.06 -1.14
C VAL A 41 4.08 -5.43 -0.51
N LEU A 42 3.99 -6.49 -1.31
CA LEU A 42 4.37 -7.83 -0.89
C LEU A 42 5.84 -8.07 -1.23
N ILE A 43 6.63 -8.49 -0.25
CA ILE A 43 8.01 -8.94 -0.45
C ILE A 43 7.99 -10.46 -0.37
N VAL A 44 8.54 -11.12 -1.39
CA VAL A 44 8.64 -12.58 -1.49
C VAL A 44 10.10 -12.94 -1.75
N ASP A 45 10.76 -13.47 -0.74
CA ASP A 45 12.16 -13.91 -0.76
C ASP A 45 12.34 -14.93 0.37
N ASP A 46 13.16 -15.96 0.19
CA ASP A 46 13.44 -16.93 1.27
C ASP A 46 14.44 -16.38 2.30
N ASP A 47 15.19 -15.34 1.93
CA ASP A 47 16.15 -14.65 2.80
C ASP A 47 15.50 -13.56 3.66
N VAL A 48 15.45 -13.78 4.97
CA VAL A 48 14.92 -12.83 5.96
C VAL A 48 15.61 -11.46 5.89
N ASP A 49 16.91 -11.41 5.63
CA ASP A 49 17.67 -10.15 5.59
C ASP A 49 17.20 -9.26 4.43
N VAL A 50 16.78 -9.87 3.32
CA VAL A 50 16.20 -9.15 2.19
C VAL A 50 14.94 -8.39 2.60
N HIS A 51 14.06 -8.99 3.41
CA HIS A 51 12.86 -8.31 3.89
C HIS A 51 13.19 -7.11 4.77
N VAL A 52 14.15 -7.28 5.70
CA VAL A 52 14.58 -6.23 6.62
C VAL A 52 15.18 -5.05 5.85
N VAL A 53 16.13 -5.33 4.95
CA VAL A 53 16.82 -4.31 4.14
C VAL A 53 15.83 -3.59 3.23
N THR A 54 14.94 -4.33 2.54
CA THR A 54 13.95 -3.75 1.62
C THR A 54 12.98 -2.83 2.37
N LYS A 55 12.46 -3.26 3.52
CA LYS A 55 11.59 -2.45 4.37
C LYS A 55 12.31 -1.20 4.88
N PHE A 56 13.56 -1.33 5.32
CA PHE A 56 14.36 -0.20 5.79
C PHE A 56 14.59 0.83 4.68
N ALA A 57 15.01 0.37 3.50
CA ALA A 57 15.27 1.19 2.31
C ALA A 57 14.06 2.00 1.85
N LEU A 58 12.84 1.49 2.07
CA LEU A 58 11.58 2.12 1.66
C LEU A 58 10.76 2.70 2.82
N SER A 59 11.30 2.72 4.04
CA SER A 59 10.56 3.09 5.26
C SER A 59 9.98 4.51 5.24
N GLN A 60 10.66 5.45 4.57
CA GLN A 60 10.23 6.84 4.42
C GLN A 60 9.48 7.11 3.11
N ALA A 61 9.25 6.07 2.30
CA ALA A 61 8.59 6.23 1.02
C ALA A 61 7.09 6.53 1.22
N SER A 62 6.61 7.50 0.45
CA SER A 62 5.19 7.79 0.32
C SER A 62 4.88 8.17 -1.12
N PHE A 63 3.65 7.86 -1.54
CA PHE A 63 3.15 8.19 -2.88
C PHE A 63 1.69 8.61 -2.77
N GLN A 64 1.34 9.76 -3.37
CA GLN A 64 0.00 10.36 -3.27
C GLN A 64 -0.49 10.52 -1.81
N GLY A 65 0.41 10.97 -0.92
CA GLY A 65 0.10 11.16 0.51
C GLY A 65 -0.11 9.86 1.31
N ARG A 66 0.07 8.69 0.69
CA ARG A 66 -0.08 7.37 1.31
C ARG A 66 1.29 6.76 1.57
N ARG A 67 1.50 6.23 2.78
CA ARG A 67 2.71 5.46 3.13
C ARG A 67 2.66 4.07 2.50
N LEU A 68 3.80 3.39 2.47
CA LEU A 68 3.86 1.97 2.12
C LEU A 68 3.59 1.09 3.35
N SER A 69 2.92 -0.03 3.13
CA SER A 69 2.76 -1.13 4.09
C SER A 69 3.34 -2.39 3.47
N PHE A 70 4.17 -3.12 4.23
CA PHE A 70 4.87 -4.29 3.73
C PHE A 70 4.21 -5.55 4.25
N LEU A 71 3.93 -6.47 3.33
CA LEU A 71 3.55 -7.85 3.58
C LEU A 71 4.75 -8.73 3.23
N HIS A 72 4.83 -9.88 3.87
CA HIS A 72 5.97 -10.77 3.77
C HIS A 72 5.48 -12.17 3.40
N ALA A 73 6.22 -12.84 2.54
CA ALA A 73 6.10 -14.26 2.28
C ALA A 73 7.50 -14.84 2.02
N TYR A 74 7.76 -16.04 2.50
CA TYR A 74 9.06 -16.70 2.43
C TYR A 74 9.09 -17.88 1.46
N SER A 75 7.97 -18.10 0.76
CA SER A 75 7.74 -19.20 -0.15
C SER A 75 6.74 -18.79 -1.23
N GLY A 76 6.76 -19.46 -2.37
CA GLY A 76 5.75 -19.23 -3.40
C GLY A 76 4.33 -19.56 -2.92
N ALA A 77 4.20 -20.62 -2.12
CA ALA A 77 2.91 -21.02 -1.54
C ALA A 77 2.35 -19.96 -0.58
N GLU A 78 3.18 -19.39 0.30
CA GLU A 78 2.79 -18.31 1.20
C GLU A 78 2.43 -17.05 0.43
N ALA A 79 3.22 -16.69 -0.60
CA ALA A 79 2.94 -15.53 -1.43
C ALA A 79 1.54 -15.59 -2.06
N LEU A 80 1.17 -16.75 -2.63
CA LEU A 80 -0.16 -16.96 -3.21
C LEU A 80 -1.26 -16.93 -2.16
N SER A 81 -1.01 -17.45 -0.96
CA SER A 81 -1.95 -17.36 0.16
C SER A 81 -2.24 -15.90 0.53
N VAL A 82 -1.18 -15.09 0.67
CA VAL A 82 -1.28 -13.66 0.99
C VAL A 82 -1.99 -12.89 -0.14
N LEU A 83 -1.69 -13.19 -1.40
CA LEU A 83 -2.32 -12.57 -2.57
C LEU A 83 -3.81 -12.90 -2.68
N ARG A 84 -4.23 -14.13 -2.36
CA ARG A 84 -5.65 -14.52 -2.31
C ARG A 84 -6.39 -13.81 -1.18
N ALA A 85 -5.76 -13.68 -0.02
CA ALA A 85 -6.35 -13.02 1.13
C ALA A 85 -6.39 -11.48 0.98
N THR A 86 -5.50 -10.91 0.16
CA THR A 86 -5.28 -9.46 0.08
C THR A 86 -5.30 -8.96 -1.38
N PRO A 87 -6.49 -8.75 -1.97
CA PRO A 87 -6.63 -8.45 -3.40
C PRO A 87 -6.14 -7.05 -3.82
N ASP A 88 -5.85 -6.15 -2.88
CA ASP A 88 -5.42 -4.78 -3.12
C ASP A 88 -3.91 -4.56 -2.97
N ILE A 89 -3.12 -5.64 -2.95
CA ILE A 89 -1.66 -5.55 -3.10
C ILE A 89 -1.34 -4.85 -4.42
N ALA A 90 -0.57 -3.76 -4.34
CA ALA A 90 -0.24 -2.93 -5.48
C ALA A 90 1.03 -3.42 -6.19
N VAL A 91 2.02 -3.87 -5.43
CA VAL A 91 3.32 -4.30 -5.93
C VAL A 91 3.76 -5.59 -5.24
N VAL A 92 4.33 -6.51 -6.00
CA VAL A 92 5.03 -7.70 -5.50
C VAL A 92 6.50 -7.58 -5.90
N LEU A 93 7.39 -7.61 -4.91
CA LEU A 93 8.83 -7.76 -5.08
C LEU A 93 9.13 -9.25 -4.91
N LEU A 94 9.51 -9.92 -5.99
CA LEU A 94 9.50 -11.39 -6.07
C LEU A 94 10.87 -11.92 -6.45
N ASP A 95 11.45 -12.74 -5.57
CA ASP A 95 12.64 -13.50 -5.91
C ASP A 95 12.31 -14.64 -6.88
N VAL A 96 13.20 -14.87 -7.84
CA VAL A 96 13.00 -15.93 -8.84
C VAL A 96 13.35 -17.30 -8.28
N ILE A 97 14.47 -17.39 -7.56
CA ILE A 97 15.03 -18.65 -7.06
C ILE A 97 14.77 -18.70 -5.56
N MET A 98 13.91 -19.64 -5.15
CA MET A 98 13.60 -19.89 -3.74
C MET A 98 13.64 -21.40 -3.50
N GLU A 99 12.48 -22.06 -3.38
CA GLU A 99 12.39 -23.52 -3.21
C GLU A 99 12.82 -24.28 -4.47
N THR A 100 12.55 -23.69 -5.63
CA THR A 100 13.01 -24.17 -6.95
C THR A 100 13.63 -23.02 -7.74
N GLN A 101 14.34 -23.35 -8.82
CA GLN A 101 14.99 -22.36 -9.69
C GLN A 101 14.02 -21.43 -10.43
N ASP A 102 12.75 -21.81 -10.50
CA ASP A 102 11.69 -21.12 -11.22
C ASP A 102 10.50 -20.75 -10.32
N ALA A 103 10.62 -20.91 -8.99
CA ALA A 103 9.52 -20.72 -8.04
C ALA A 103 8.85 -19.34 -8.19
N GLY A 104 9.63 -18.26 -8.30
CA GLY A 104 9.09 -16.92 -8.51
C GLY A 104 8.38 -16.76 -9.85
N LEU A 105 8.83 -17.45 -10.90
CA LEU A 105 8.17 -17.41 -12.21
C LEU A 105 6.83 -18.15 -12.17
N GLN A 106 6.78 -19.27 -11.46
CA GLN A 106 5.53 -20.00 -11.24
C GLN A 106 4.52 -19.13 -10.48
N VAL A 107 4.96 -18.41 -9.43
CA VAL A 107 4.11 -17.46 -8.71
C VAL A 107 3.59 -16.36 -9.63
N ALA A 108 4.46 -15.75 -10.45
CA ALA A 108 4.07 -14.71 -11.40
C ALA A 108 3.02 -15.22 -12.40
N ARG A 109 3.20 -16.44 -12.93
CA ARG A 109 2.22 -17.11 -13.78
C ARG A 109 0.88 -17.27 -13.07
N GLN A 110 0.88 -17.80 -11.86
CA GLN A 110 -0.35 -18.04 -11.10
C GLN A 110 -1.09 -16.75 -10.73
N ILE A 111 -0.38 -15.64 -10.50
CA ILE A 111 -1.00 -14.32 -10.32
C ILE A 111 -1.82 -13.91 -11.55
N ARG A 112 -1.30 -14.16 -12.76
CA ARG A 112 -1.95 -13.76 -14.01
C ARG A 112 -3.02 -14.76 -14.48
N GLU A 113 -2.71 -16.05 -14.42
CA GLU A 113 -3.54 -17.11 -14.99
C GLU A 113 -4.60 -17.63 -14.02
N GLU A 114 -4.32 -17.71 -12.71
CA GLU A 114 -5.27 -18.27 -11.73
C GLU A 114 -5.99 -17.16 -10.95
N LEU A 115 -5.26 -16.17 -10.45
CA LEU A 115 -5.87 -15.06 -9.67
C LEU A 115 -6.46 -13.97 -10.56
N HIS A 116 -6.14 -13.99 -11.87
CA HIS A 116 -6.53 -12.96 -12.83
C HIS A 116 -6.25 -11.53 -12.36
N ASN A 117 -5.23 -11.36 -11.51
CA ASN A 117 -4.87 -10.05 -10.98
C ASN A 117 -3.89 -9.39 -11.95
N SER A 118 -4.43 -8.86 -13.04
CA SER A 118 -3.66 -8.05 -14.00
C SER A 118 -3.35 -6.66 -13.45
N ALA A 119 -3.92 -6.26 -12.31
CA ALA A 119 -3.68 -4.96 -11.72
C ALA A 119 -2.33 -4.91 -10.99
N VAL A 120 -2.00 -5.94 -10.22
CA VAL A 120 -0.79 -5.97 -9.40
C VAL A 120 0.48 -5.90 -10.25
N ARG A 121 1.44 -5.10 -9.80
CA ARG A 121 2.73 -4.96 -10.46
C ARG A 121 3.73 -5.97 -9.90
N ILE A 122 4.42 -6.70 -10.76
CA ILE A 122 5.39 -7.71 -10.36
C ILE A 122 6.78 -7.20 -10.75
N ILE A 123 7.68 -7.11 -9.77
CA ILE A 123 9.09 -6.78 -9.96
C ILE A 123 9.91 -8.00 -9.56
N LEU A 124 10.65 -8.56 -10.52
CA LEU A 124 11.51 -9.72 -10.26
C LEU A 124 12.87 -9.29 -9.75
N ARG A 125 13.41 -10.02 -8.77
CA ARG A 125 14.80 -9.93 -8.31
C ARG A 125 15.43 -11.32 -8.37
N THR A 126 16.74 -11.41 -8.61
CA THR A 126 17.48 -12.68 -8.50
C THR A 126 18.95 -12.43 -8.15
N GLY A 127 19.53 -13.27 -7.30
CA GLY A 127 20.97 -13.24 -7.00
C GLY A 127 21.84 -13.91 -8.06
N GLN A 128 21.24 -14.73 -8.93
CA GLN A 128 21.95 -15.47 -9.96
C GLN A 128 21.30 -15.22 -11.32
N PRO A 129 21.85 -14.30 -12.12
CA PRO A 129 21.41 -14.11 -13.49
C PRO A 129 21.93 -15.27 -14.36
N GLY A 130 21.22 -16.41 -14.35
CA GLY A 130 21.53 -17.57 -15.17
C GLY A 130 20.30 -18.45 -15.37
N GLN A 131 19.97 -18.77 -16.62
CA GLN A 131 18.81 -19.56 -17.10
C GLN A 131 17.39 -19.01 -16.80
N ALA A 132 17.20 -18.12 -15.85
CA ALA A 132 15.88 -17.61 -15.43
C ALA A 132 15.17 -16.64 -16.40
N LEU A 133 15.84 -16.16 -17.46
CA LEU A 133 15.27 -15.15 -18.37
C LEU A 133 15.26 -15.63 -19.81
N GLU A 134 14.33 -16.51 -20.12
CA GLU A 134 13.80 -16.49 -21.48
C GLU A 134 13.03 -15.17 -21.63
N HIS A 135 13.42 -14.30 -22.57
CA HIS A 135 12.74 -13.01 -22.85
C HIS A 135 11.21 -13.12 -22.93
N ARG A 136 10.73 -14.30 -23.31
CA ARG A 136 9.33 -14.70 -23.36
C ARG A 136 8.62 -14.59 -22.01
N ILE A 137 9.28 -14.92 -20.91
CA ILE A 137 8.70 -14.95 -19.55
C ILE A 137 8.40 -13.53 -19.04
N ILE A 138 9.23 -12.55 -19.38
CA ILE A 138 8.98 -11.13 -19.06
C ILE A 138 7.68 -10.67 -19.75
N ILE A 139 7.50 -11.06 -21.01
CA ILE A 139 6.37 -10.64 -21.85
C ILE A 139 5.10 -11.37 -21.43
N ASP A 140 5.15 -12.70 -21.33
CA ASP A 140 3.98 -13.55 -21.12
C ASP A 140 3.33 -13.31 -19.74
N TYR A 141 4.10 -12.89 -18.73
CA TYR A 141 3.60 -12.67 -17.37
C TYR A 141 3.51 -11.20 -16.94
N ASP A 142 3.69 -10.25 -17.87
CA ASP A 142 3.66 -8.80 -17.62
C ASP A 142 4.52 -8.42 -16.39
N ILE A 143 5.80 -8.80 -16.47
CA ILE A 143 6.81 -8.44 -15.46
C ILE A 143 7.20 -6.97 -15.68
N ASN A 144 7.05 -6.15 -14.63
CA ASN A 144 7.17 -4.70 -14.76
C ASN A 144 8.61 -4.18 -14.61
N ASP A 145 9.48 -4.89 -13.88
CA ASP A 145 10.93 -4.60 -13.80
C ASP A 145 11.70 -5.86 -13.35
N PHE A 146 13.00 -5.91 -13.60
CA PHE A 146 13.89 -7.02 -13.25
C PHE A 146 15.25 -6.54 -12.71
N TRP A 147 15.70 -7.12 -11.60
CA TRP A 147 16.97 -6.77 -10.95
C TRP A 147 17.87 -7.96 -10.63
N CYS A 148 19.18 -7.77 -10.80
CA CYS A 148 20.18 -8.57 -10.11
C CYS A 148 20.30 -8.07 -8.65
N LYS A 149 20.27 -8.98 -7.66
CA LYS A 149 20.38 -8.62 -6.22
C LYS A 149 21.67 -7.83 -5.95
N THR A 150 22.76 -8.06 -6.70
CA THR A 150 24.04 -7.34 -6.57
C THR A 150 23.98 -5.88 -7.01
N ASP A 151 23.07 -5.53 -7.92
CA ASP A 151 22.98 -4.21 -8.54
C ASP A 151 21.85 -3.37 -7.93
N LEU A 152 21.21 -3.89 -6.87
CA LEU A 152 20.05 -3.28 -6.25
C LEU A 152 20.49 -2.19 -5.27
N THR A 153 20.41 -0.94 -5.72
CA THR A 153 20.59 0.23 -4.84
C THR A 153 19.26 0.70 -4.27
N THR A 154 19.28 1.30 -3.08
CA THR A 154 18.10 1.94 -2.46
C THR A 154 17.42 2.94 -3.39
N ARG A 155 18.21 3.70 -4.17
CA ARG A 155 17.69 4.67 -5.13
C ARG A 155 16.91 3.99 -6.26
N LYS A 156 17.46 2.90 -6.83
CA LYS A 156 16.80 2.14 -7.90
C LYS A 156 15.51 1.50 -7.39
N LEU A 157 15.58 0.83 -6.23
CA LEU A 157 14.43 0.25 -5.55
C LEU A 157 13.31 1.29 -5.33
N PHE A 158 13.66 2.47 -4.81
CA PHE A 158 12.71 3.56 -4.61
C PHE A 158 12.07 4.02 -5.92
N THR A 159 12.86 4.34 -6.94
CA THR A 159 12.34 4.87 -8.21
C THR A 159 11.39 3.88 -8.88
N THR A 160 11.74 2.59 -8.94
CA THR A 160 10.88 1.59 -9.56
C THR A 160 9.62 1.36 -8.75
N VAL A 161 9.69 1.22 -7.41
CA VAL A 161 8.49 1.02 -6.59
C VAL A 161 7.50 2.17 -6.78
N ILE A 162 7.98 3.42 -6.80
CA ILE A 162 7.11 4.58 -7.07
C ILE A 162 6.54 4.55 -8.48
N ALA A 163 7.32 4.15 -9.49
CA ALA A 163 6.83 4.00 -10.86
C ALA A 163 5.74 2.91 -10.96
N SER A 164 5.96 1.75 -10.34
CA SER A 164 4.98 0.66 -10.28
C SER A 164 3.70 1.07 -9.55
N LEU A 165 3.81 1.77 -8.43
CA LEU A 165 2.64 2.29 -7.71
C LEU A 165 1.83 3.28 -8.56
N ARG A 166 2.50 4.15 -9.30
CA ARG A 166 1.82 5.05 -10.25
C ARG A 166 1.05 4.26 -11.31
N THR A 167 1.70 3.27 -11.93
CA THR A 167 1.05 2.42 -12.94
C THR A 167 -0.13 1.62 -12.36
N TYR A 168 0.00 1.10 -11.13
CA TYR A 168 -1.09 0.44 -10.43
C TYR A 168 -2.27 1.38 -10.19
N ALA A 169 -2.01 2.59 -9.68
CA ALA A 169 -3.04 3.59 -9.42
C ALA A 169 -3.82 3.95 -10.69
N SER A 170 -3.11 4.25 -11.79
CA SER A 170 -3.73 4.56 -13.08
C SER A 170 -4.56 3.39 -13.63
N LEU A 171 -4.09 2.16 -13.48
CA LEU A 171 -4.84 0.99 -13.94
C LEU A 171 -6.10 0.75 -13.11
N ARG A 172 -6.02 0.92 -11.78
CA ARG A 172 -7.18 0.81 -10.89
C ARG A 172 -8.23 1.88 -11.18
N GLU A 173 -7.80 3.12 -11.43
CA GLU A 173 -8.69 4.21 -11.84
C GLU A 173 -9.41 3.87 -13.14
N ALA A 174 -8.69 3.39 -14.16
CA ALA A 174 -9.29 2.99 -15.43
C ALA A 174 -10.29 1.81 -15.28
N GLN A 175 -9.93 0.80 -14.49
CA GLN A 175 -10.83 -0.33 -14.19
C GLN A 175 -12.11 0.13 -13.46
N GLN A 176 -11.98 1.05 -12.51
CA GLN A 176 -13.12 1.60 -11.80
C GLN A 176 -14.05 2.39 -12.73
N GLN A 177 -13.49 3.24 -13.60
CA GLN A 177 -14.27 3.99 -14.58
C GLN A 177 -15.07 3.09 -15.52
N LEU A 178 -14.45 1.99 -15.99
CA LEU A 178 -15.14 1.00 -16.83
C LEU A 178 -16.26 0.29 -16.06
N ALA A 179 -16.03 -0.07 -14.79
CA ALA A 179 -17.04 -0.69 -13.94
C ALA A 179 -18.23 0.25 -13.67
N ASP A 180 -17.95 1.53 -13.39
CA ASP A 180 -18.98 2.55 -13.13
C ASP A 180 -19.84 2.81 -14.37
N LEU A 181 -19.21 2.88 -15.55
CA LEU A 181 -19.92 3.01 -16.83
C LEU A 181 -20.81 1.78 -17.11
N ALA A 182 -20.28 0.58 -16.92
CA ALA A 182 -21.04 -0.65 -17.08
C ALA A 182 -22.26 -0.70 -16.15
N ALA A 183 -22.08 -0.29 -14.88
CA ALA A 183 -23.16 -0.20 -13.91
C ALA A 183 -24.21 0.87 -14.30
N ALA A 184 -23.80 2.01 -14.85
CA ALA A 184 -24.71 3.05 -15.33
C ALA A 184 -25.56 2.60 -16.52
N LEU A 185 -24.96 1.91 -17.49
CA LEU A 185 -25.67 1.35 -18.64
C LEU A 185 -26.69 0.27 -18.21
N ALA A 186 -26.32 -0.60 -17.27
CA ALA A 186 -27.23 -1.61 -16.73
C ALA A 186 -28.47 -1.00 -16.05
N ARG A 187 -28.31 0.14 -15.34
CA ARG A 187 -29.43 0.88 -14.73
C ARG A 187 -30.36 1.52 -15.78
N ASN A 188 -29.82 1.98 -16.90
CA ASN A 188 -30.59 2.65 -17.95
C ASN A 188 -31.21 1.69 -18.98
N GLY A 189 -30.75 0.44 -19.06
CA GLY A 189 -31.27 -0.60 -19.96
C GLY A 189 -32.49 -1.37 -19.46
N GLY A 190 -33.11 -0.97 -18.34
CA GLY A 190 -34.24 -1.65 -17.73
C GLY A 190 -35.60 -1.27 -18.34
N THR A 191 -36.19 -2.21 -19.08
CA THR A 191 -37.56 -2.29 -19.63
C THR A 191 -37.91 -1.35 -20.81
N PRO A 192 -38.15 -1.86 -22.03
CA PRO A 192 -38.81 -1.08 -23.06
C PRO A 192 -40.23 -0.71 -22.60
N PRO A 193 -40.74 0.49 -22.94
CA PRO A 193 -42.11 0.86 -22.61
C PRO A 193 -43.08 -0.16 -23.20
N ALA A 194 -44.01 -0.65 -22.38
CA ALA A 194 -45.06 -1.56 -22.83
C ALA A 194 -45.77 -0.95 -24.05
N PRO A 195 -46.04 -1.73 -25.11
CA PRO A 195 -46.73 -1.21 -26.28
C PRO A 195 -48.11 -0.67 -25.86
N PRO A 196 -48.55 0.45 -26.44
CA PRO A 196 -49.83 1.05 -26.07
C PRO A 196 -50.95 0.04 -26.30
N ALA A 197 -51.77 -0.18 -25.27
CA ALA A 197 -52.93 -1.05 -25.35
C ALA A 197 -53.87 -0.53 -26.45
N GLY A 198 -53.89 -1.24 -27.59
CA GLY A 198 -54.81 -0.96 -28.68
C GLY A 198 -56.24 -1.24 -28.24
N THR A 199 -57.07 -0.21 -28.27
CA THR A 199 -58.54 -0.29 -28.35
C THR A 199 -58.96 0.68 -29.45
N PRO A 200 -60.00 0.37 -30.24
CA PRO A 200 -61.34 0.04 -29.75
C PRO A 200 -61.89 -1.33 -30.16
#